data_AF-A0A3M1Q358-F1
#
_entry.id   AF-A0A3M1Q358-F1
#
_cell.length_a   1.000
_cell.length_b   1.000
_cell.length_c   1.000
_cell.angle_alpha   90.00
_cell.angle_beta   90.00
_cell.angle_gamma   90.00
#
_symmetry.space_group_name_H-M   'P 1'
#
loop_
_entity.id
_entity.type
_entity.pdbx_description
1 polymer ?
#
loop_
_entity_poly.entity_id
_entity_poly.type
_entity_poly.pdbx_seq_one_letter_code
_entity_poly.pdbx_strand_id
1 'polypeptide(L)'
;MVRAQLMLLDDLGIARLRLAVGGSMGGMAALTLLQEAPERVEAVAALAVGARHHAQQIALHALQRRAIMQDPAWHAGRYQEHG
;
A
#
# COMPACT_ATOMS: atom_id res chain seq x y z
N MET A 1 -0.44 -6.27 1.17
CA MET A 1 -0.32 -5.77 -0.21
C MET A 1 0.88 -6.40 -0.92
N VAL A 2 2.13 -6.18 -0.47
CA VAL A 2 3.35 -6.76 -1.10
C VAL A 2 3.35 -8.28 -1.17
N ARG A 3 2.99 -8.97 -0.10
CA ARG A 3 2.86 -10.45 -0.11
C ARG A 3 1.92 -10.98 -1.21
N ALA A 4 0.79 -10.31 -1.45
CA ALA A 4 -0.13 -10.70 -2.52
C ALA A 4 0.48 -10.45 -3.91
N GLN A 5 1.27 -9.38 -4.07
CA GLN A 5 2.00 -9.12 -5.31
C GLN A 5 3.07 -10.20 -5.55
N LEU A 6 3.80 -10.62 -4.51
CA LEU A 6 4.76 -11.71 -4.60
C LEU A 6 4.10 -13.03 -5.02
N MET A 7 2.95 -13.38 -4.42
CA MET A 7 2.17 -14.56 -4.82
C MET A 7 1.74 -14.51 -6.29
N LEU A 8 1.34 -13.33 -6.78
CA LEU A 8 1.02 -13.16 -8.20
C LEU A 8 2.25 -13.35 -9.09
N LEU A 9 3.42 -12.84 -8.70
CA LEU A 9 4.65 -13.06 -9.46
C LEU A 9 5.01 -14.54 -9.52
N ASP A 10 4.77 -15.29 -8.44
CA ASP A 10 4.98 -16.74 -8.40
C ASP A 10 4.04 -17.46 -9.39
N ASP A 11 2.75 -17.10 -9.39
CA ASP A 11 1.74 -17.67 -10.30
C ASP A 11 2.06 -17.36 -11.77
N LEU A 12 2.62 -16.18 -12.05
CA LEU A 12 3.06 -15.77 -13.38
C LEU A 12 4.43 -16.34 -13.78
N GLY A 13 5.11 -17.09 -12.90
CA GLY A 13 6.46 -17.62 -13.15
C GLY A 13 7.56 -16.54 -13.21
N ILE A 14 7.32 -15.38 -12.61
CA ILE A 14 8.26 -14.24 -12.59
C ILE A 14 9.13 -14.33 -11.35
N ALA A 15 10.34 -14.87 -11.53
CA ALA A 15 11.29 -15.05 -10.43
C ALA A 15 11.81 -13.71 -9.86
N ARG A 16 12.11 -12.71 -10.71
CA ARG A 16 12.73 -11.45 -10.28
C ARG A 16 12.33 -10.28 -11.16
N LEU A 17 11.96 -9.16 -10.54
CA LEU A 17 11.69 -7.89 -11.21
C LEU A 17 12.98 -7.11 -11.46
N ARG A 18 13.15 -6.58 -12.67
CA ARG A 18 14.29 -5.71 -13.00
C ARG A 18 14.21 -4.34 -12.31
N LEU A 19 13.00 -3.83 -12.12
CA LEU A 19 12.72 -2.54 -11.49
C LEU A 19 11.30 -2.56 -10.92
N ALA A 20 11.14 -2.17 -9.66
CA ALA A 20 9.83 -1.82 -9.10
C ALA A 20 9.73 -0.29 -8.99
N VAL A 21 8.69 0.29 -9.61
CA VAL A 21 8.47 1.74 -9.62
C VAL A 21 7.15 2.05 -8.93
N GLY A 22 7.14 3.07 -8.08
CA GLY A 22 5.89 3.52 -7.46
C GLY A 22 5.96 4.90 -6.84
N GLY A 23 4.85 5.63 -6.92
CA GLY A 23 4.65 6.92 -6.25
C GLY A 23 3.76 6.80 -5.00
N SER A 24 3.96 7.64 -3.98
CA SER A 24 3.11 7.69 -2.78
C SER A 24 2.94 6.30 -2.14
N MET A 25 1.72 5.77 -2.05
CA MET A 25 1.47 4.41 -1.55
C MET A 25 2.17 3.32 -2.38
N GLY A 26 2.25 3.48 -3.70
CA GLY A 26 3.01 2.56 -4.56
C GLY A 26 4.51 2.62 -4.28
N GLY A 27 5.03 3.79 -3.93
CA GLY A 27 6.43 3.95 -3.51
C GLY A 27 6.71 3.20 -2.20
N MET A 28 5.77 3.24 -1.25
CA MET A 28 5.88 2.45 -0.01
C MET A 28 5.88 0.95 -0.32
N ALA A 29 5.00 0.51 -1.22
CA ALA A 29 4.96 -0.90 -1.65
C ALA A 29 6.29 -1.34 -2.29
N ALA A 30 6.87 -0.51 -3.16
CA ALA A 30 8.13 -0.82 -3.83
C ALA A 30 9.31 -0.88 -2.83
N LEU A 31 9.35 0.02 -1.85
CA LEU A 31 10.34 -0.02 -0.77
C LEU A 31 10.14 -1.26 0.13
N THR A 32 8.90 -1.61 0.48
CA THR A 32 8.59 -2.81 1.26
C THR A 32 8.96 -4.08 0.50
N LEU A 33 8.74 -4.16 -0.83
CA LEU A 33 9.19 -5.28 -1.65
C LEU A 33 10.70 -5.49 -1.54
N LEU A 34 11.48 -4.42 -1.69
CA LEU A 34 12.94 -4.48 -1.55
C LEU A 34 13.38 -4.90 -0.14
N GLN A 35 12.66 -4.47 0.89
CA GLN A 35 12.97 -4.82 2.28
C GLN A 35 12.61 -6.27 2.61
N GLU A 36 11.44 -6.75 2.20
CA GLU A 36 10.92 -8.07 2.56
C GLU A 36 11.45 -9.19 1.67
N ALA A 37 11.77 -8.89 0.41
CA ALA A 37 12.17 -9.88 -0.60
C ALA A 37 13.21 -9.28 -1.58
N PRO A 38 14.40 -8.88 -1.10
CA PRO A 38 15.43 -8.24 -1.93
C PRO A 38 15.90 -9.11 -3.11
N GLU A 39 15.79 -10.44 -3.01
CA GLU A 39 16.07 -11.37 -4.11
C GLU A 39 15.08 -11.27 -5.27
N ARG A 40 13.88 -10.74 -5.01
CA ARG A 40 12.78 -10.62 -5.98
C ARG A 40 12.81 -9.32 -6.78
N VAL A 41 13.73 -8.40 -6.50
CA VAL A 41 13.84 -7.12 -7.22
C VAL A 41 15.30 -6.67 -7.36
N GLU A 42 15.67 -6.11 -8.52
CA GLU A 42 17.03 -5.60 -8.74
C GLU A 42 17.17 -4.11 -8.40
N ALA A 43 16.14 -3.30 -8.67
CA ALA A 43 16.16 -1.87 -8.41
C ALA A 43 14.77 -1.37 -7.99
N VAL A 44 14.74 -0.26 -7.26
CA VAL A 44 13.51 0.45 -6.89
C VAL A 44 13.60 1.92 -7.28
N ALA A 45 12.54 2.43 -7.90
CA ALA A 45 12.32 3.86 -8.07
C ALA A 45 11.10 4.29 -7.25
N ALA A 46 11.36 4.92 -6.11
CA ALA A 46 10.34 5.38 -5.17
C ALA A 46 10.15 6.90 -5.27
N LEU A 47 8.94 7.34 -5.57
CA LEU A 47 8.62 8.73 -5.88
C LEU A 47 7.62 9.31 -4.87
N ALA A 48 7.80 10.56 -4.45
CA ALA A 48 6.87 11.27 -3.55
C ALA A 48 6.44 10.45 -2.32
N VAL A 49 7.41 9.81 -1.66
CA VAL A 49 7.19 8.87 -0.56
C VAL A 49 8.29 9.02 0.50
N GLY A 50 7.99 8.64 1.74
CA GLY A 50 8.97 8.55 2.82
C GLY A 50 9.18 7.10 3.28
N ALA A 51 10.30 6.82 3.95
CA ALA A 51 10.60 5.49 4.50
C ALA A 51 9.63 5.04 5.61
N ARG A 52 8.95 5.99 6.23
CA ARG A 52 7.93 5.77 7.27
C ARG A 52 6.96 6.93 7.30
N HIS A 53 5.78 6.71 7.89
CA HIS A 53 4.85 7.79 8.13
C HIS A 53 5.37 8.76 9.19
N HIS A 54 5.23 10.06 8.92
CA HIS A 54 5.44 11.12 9.91
C HIS A 54 4.12 11.50 10.61
N ALA A 55 4.21 12.20 11.74
CA ALA A 55 3.05 12.49 12.59
C ALA A 55 1.90 13.16 11.83
N GLN A 56 2.19 14.14 10.98
CA GLN A 56 1.16 14.80 10.16
C GLN A 56 0.47 13.83 9.18
N GLN A 57 1.18 12.91 8.51
CA GLN A 57 0.54 11.89 7.65
C GLN A 57 -0.39 10.98 8.47
N ILE A 58 0.07 10.55 9.65
CA ILE A 58 -0.75 9.71 10.55
C ILE A 58 -2.01 10.45 10.97
N ALA A 59 -1.88 11.72 11.39
CA ALA A 59 -2.98 12.57 11.81
C ALA A 59 -3.99 12.79 10.69
N LEU A 60 -3.51 13.12 9.48
CA LEU A 60 -4.38 13.30 8.31
C LEU A 60 -5.11 12.02 7.93
N HIS A 61 -4.44 10.87 7.91
CA HIS A 61 -5.08 9.58 7.65
C HIS A 61 -6.13 9.22 8.71
N ALA A 62 -5.85 9.51 9.99
CA ALA A 62 -6.81 9.29 11.07
C ALA A 62 -8.03 10.21 10.94
N LEU A 63 -7.83 11.49 10.60
CA LEU A 63 -8.90 12.45 10.38
C LEU A 63 -9.79 12.02 9.19
N GLN A 64 -9.18 11.62 8.07
CA GLN A 64 -9.90 11.15 6.88
C GLN A 64 -10.77 9.92 7.18
N ARG A 65 -10.21 8.91 7.88
CA ARG A 65 -11.00 7.74 8.31
C ARG A 65 -12.15 8.15 9.23
N ARG A 66 -11.90 9.08 10.15
CA ARG A 66 -12.92 9.53 11.10
C ARG A 66 -14.03 10.31 10.41
N ALA A 67 -13.72 11.14 9.41
CA ALA A 67 -14.72 11.83 8.61
C ALA A 67 -15.70 10.85 7.92
N ILE A 68 -15.20 9.72 7.42
CA ILE A 68 -16.02 8.66 6.83
C ILE A 68 -16.81 7.91 7.92
N MET A 69 -16.13 7.43 8.97
CA MET A 69 -16.73 6.58 10.00
C MET A 69 -17.72 7.31 10.92
N GLN A 70 -17.72 8.64 10.92
CA GLN A 70 -18.69 9.46 11.67
C GLN A 70 -19.98 9.72 10.89
N ASP A 71 -20.02 9.43 9.60
CA ASP A 71 -21.25 9.51 8.82
C ASP A 71 -22.27 8.47 9.36
N PRO A 72 -23.50 8.87 9.75
CA PRO A 72 -24.54 7.92 10.15
C PRO A 72 -24.82 6.84 9.10
N ALA A 73 -24.62 7.16 7.82
CA ALA A 73 -24.79 6.24 6.70
C ALA A 73 -23.63 5.24 6.55
N TRP A 74 -22.52 5.39 7.28
CA TRP A 74 -21.40 4.44 7.20
C TRP A 74 -21.75 3.04 7.73
N HIS A 75 -22.72 2.94 8.66
CA HIS A 75 -23.33 1.68 9.10
C HIS A 75 -22.37 0.51 9.34
N ALA A 76 -21.30 0.61 10.13
CA ALA A 76 -20.42 -0.55 10.34
C ALA A 76 -19.33 -0.75 9.27
N GLY A 77 -19.39 0.00 8.16
CA GLY A 77 -18.86 -0.42 6.87
C GLY A 77 -19.83 -1.35 6.10
N ARG A 78 -21.03 -1.59 6.63
CA ARG A 78 -22.12 -2.42 6.06
C ARG A 78 -23.21 -1.57 5.40
N TYR A 79 -22.85 -0.40 4.88
CA TYR A 79 -23.79 0.54 4.28
C TYR A 79 -24.55 -0.03 3.07
N GLN A 80 -23.98 -1.00 2.33
CA GLN A 80 -24.68 -1.69 1.25
C GLN A 80 -25.86 -2.57 1.72
N GLU A 81 -25.89 -2.98 2.98
CA GLU A 81 -27.02 -3.74 3.54
C GLU A 81 -28.19 -2.81 3.93
N HIS A 82 -27.97 -1.49 3.93
CA HIS A 82 -28.90 -0.48 4.45
C HIS A 82 -29.34 0.51 3.36
N GLY A 83 -28.92 0.30 2.10
CA GLY A 83 -29.26 1.10 0.91
C GLY A 83 -28.54 0.64 -0.35
#